data_AF-A0AAD7H879-F1
#
_entry.id   AF-A0AAD7H879-F1
#
_cell.length_a   1.000
_cell.length_b   1.000
_cell.length_c   1.000
_cell.angle_alpha   90.00
_cell.angle_beta   90.00
_cell.angle_gamma   90.00
#
_symmetry.space_group_name_H-M   'P 1'
#
loop_
_entity.id
_entity.type
_entity.pdbx_description
1 polymer ?
#
loop_
_entity_poly.entity_id
_entity_poly.type
_entity_poly.pdbx_seq_one_letter_code
_entity_poly.pdbx_strand_id
1 'polypeptide(L)'
;FNTEIEHRDPIALEVTGTIPAYAAGTLLRTGPGSYKLATKDGEFACSHWFDGFAHLYRFELVPTDDGNCKVLYSLRRQIDQLIERVQKTRRLDGVTFSQKRDPCDTLFKKIKTVFESTIFRAAELVNVDVSISANVAGFPSPTLSEPLNEALTGIRGTSPCHSSLLTPHRAAQV
;
A
#
# COMPACT_ATOMS: atom_id res chain seq x y z
N PHE A 1 -9.40 -16.83 0.71
CA PHE A 1 -8.92 -15.86 1.72
C PHE A 1 -9.85 -14.66 1.64
N ASN A 2 -10.58 -14.30 2.70
CA ASN A 2 -11.48 -13.15 2.65
C ASN A 2 -11.38 -12.40 3.98
N THR A 3 -10.51 -11.39 4.01
CA THR A 3 -10.38 -10.51 5.17
C THR A 3 -11.36 -9.35 5.01
N GLU A 4 -12.57 -9.50 5.55
CA GLU A 4 -13.65 -8.50 5.41
C GLU A 4 -13.51 -7.34 6.41
N ILE A 5 -12.87 -7.60 7.56
CA ILE A 5 -12.79 -6.66 8.68
C ILE A 5 -11.48 -5.89 8.63
N GLU A 6 -11.58 -4.56 8.56
CA GLU A 6 -10.46 -3.64 8.73
C GLU A 6 -10.29 -3.31 10.21
N HIS A 7 -9.06 -3.41 10.73
CA HIS A 7 -8.74 -3.06 12.11
C HIS A 7 -7.90 -1.78 12.12
N ARG A 8 -8.60 -0.63 12.08
CA ARG A 8 -7.93 0.69 12.03
C ARG A 8 -7.21 1.01 13.33
N ASP A 9 -7.84 0.66 14.45
CA ASP A 9 -7.26 0.82 15.78
C ASP A 9 -6.42 -0.40 16.14
N PRO A 10 -5.23 -0.20 16.74
CA PRO A 10 -4.37 -1.31 17.13
C PRO A 10 -5.05 -2.22 18.17
N ILE A 11 -5.07 -3.52 17.90
CA ILE A 11 -5.53 -4.54 18.85
C ILE A 11 -4.34 -5.28 19.46
N ALA A 12 -4.39 -5.57 20.76
CA ALA A 12 -3.37 -6.39 21.41
C ALA A 12 -3.56 -7.86 21.03
N LEU A 13 -2.46 -8.50 20.62
CA LEU A 13 -2.44 -9.94 20.32
C LEU A 13 -1.93 -10.74 21.52
N GLU A 14 -2.46 -11.94 21.68
CA GLU A 14 -1.91 -12.93 22.61
C GLU A 14 -0.55 -13.42 22.07
N VAL A 15 0.47 -13.41 22.94
CA VAL A 15 1.82 -13.87 22.60
C VAL A 15 2.06 -15.21 23.27
N THR A 16 2.29 -16.25 22.47
CA THR A 16 2.74 -17.55 22.97
C THR A 16 4.26 -17.62 22.91
N GLY A 17 4.91 -17.86 24.05
CA GLY A 17 6.37 -17.83 24.18
C GLY A 17 6.90 -16.44 24.55
N THR A 18 8.16 -16.17 24.23
CA THR A 18 8.83 -14.89 24.55
C THR A 18 9.37 -14.23 23.29
N ILE A 19 9.03 -12.96 23.12
CA ILE A 19 9.62 -12.11 22.09
C ILE A 19 10.61 -11.18 22.79
N PRO A 20 11.91 -11.24 22.46
CA PRO A 20 12.91 -10.48 23.19
C PRO A 20 12.83 -8.98 22.86
N ALA A 21 13.14 -8.13 23.84
CA ALA A 21 13.07 -6.68 23.71
C ALA A 21 13.92 -6.09 22.56
N TYR A 22 15.02 -6.74 22.16
CA TYR A 22 15.83 -6.28 21.02
C TYR A 22 15.10 -6.37 19.67
N ALA A 23 14.02 -7.16 19.58
CA ALA A 23 13.18 -7.27 18.39
C ALA A 23 12.07 -6.21 18.34
N ALA A 24 12.06 -5.25 19.29
CA ALA A 24 11.13 -4.13 19.28
C ALA A 24 11.22 -3.33 17.98
N GLY A 25 10.06 -2.94 17.46
CA GLY A 25 9.95 -2.26 16.17
C GLY A 25 8.62 -2.53 15.49
N THR A 26 8.54 -2.15 14.21
CA THR A 26 7.31 -2.29 13.41
C THR A 26 7.58 -3.14 12.18
N LEU A 27 6.86 -4.25 12.07
CA LEU A 27 6.83 -5.08 10.87
C LEU A 27 5.61 -4.69 10.03
N LEU A 28 5.88 -4.18 8.83
CA LEU A 28 4.87 -3.94 7.81
C LEU A 28 4.91 -5.08 6.79
N ARG A 29 3.74 -5.65 6.51
CA ARG A 29 3.55 -6.63 5.44
C ARG A 29 2.43 -6.17 4.55
N THR A 30 2.60 -6.40 3.26
CA THR A 30 1.56 -6.14 2.26
C THR A 30 1.07 -7.45 1.68
N GLY A 31 -0.17 -7.46 1.18
CA GLY A 31 -0.71 -8.58 0.45
C GLY A 31 -2.18 -8.40 0.08
N PRO A 32 -2.69 -9.22 -0.86
CA PRO A 32 -4.10 -9.21 -1.22
C PRO A 32 -4.93 -9.78 -0.07
N GLY A 33 -5.84 -8.97 0.49
CA GLY A 33 -6.65 -9.37 1.65
C GLY A 33 -7.99 -9.99 1.29
N SER A 34 -8.81 -9.25 0.54
CA SER A 34 -10.10 -9.73 0.05
C SER A 34 -10.11 -9.81 -1.47
N TYR A 35 -10.72 -10.85 -2.02
CA TYR A 35 -10.97 -10.98 -3.47
C TYR A 35 -12.47 -10.88 -3.80
N LYS A 36 -13.33 -10.72 -2.78
CA LYS A 36 -14.78 -10.68 -2.91
C LYS A 36 -15.32 -9.43 -2.25
N LEU A 37 -16.21 -8.72 -2.94
CA LEU A 37 -16.91 -7.57 -2.39
C LEU A 37 -18.40 -7.76 -2.56
N ALA A 38 -19.14 -7.57 -1.47
CA ALA A 38 -20.58 -7.38 -1.54
C ALA A 38 -20.88 -6.07 -2.28
N THR A 39 -21.83 -6.13 -3.20
CA THR A 39 -22.30 -5.00 -4.02
C THR A 39 -23.83 -4.92 -3.91
N LYS A 40 -24.43 -3.79 -4.33
CA LYS A 40 -25.88 -3.55 -4.12
C LYS A 40 -26.84 -4.61 -4.69
N ASP A 41 -26.44 -5.25 -5.79
CA ASP A 41 -27.22 -6.26 -6.54
C ASP A 41 -26.43 -7.58 -6.71
N GLY A 42 -25.53 -7.91 -5.78
CA GLY A 42 -24.83 -9.21 -5.78
C GLY A 42 -23.41 -9.16 -5.22
N GLU A 43 -22.55 -10.09 -5.64
CA GLU A 43 -21.15 -10.17 -5.24
C GLU A 43 -20.24 -9.91 -6.45
N PHE A 44 -19.19 -9.12 -6.24
CA PHE A 44 -18.06 -9.03 -7.17
C PHE A 44 -16.95 -9.94 -6.67
N ALA A 45 -16.36 -10.76 -7.55
CA ALA A 45 -15.23 -11.61 -7.22
C ALA A 45 -14.11 -11.45 -8.26
N CYS A 46 -12.89 -11.23 -7.80
CA CYS A 46 -11.71 -11.20 -8.67
C CYS A 46 -11.48 -12.59 -9.28
N SER A 47 -11.05 -12.63 -10.54
CA SER A 47 -10.83 -13.88 -11.28
C SER A 47 -9.56 -14.62 -10.85
N HIS A 48 -8.69 -13.98 -10.06
CA HIS A 48 -7.46 -14.57 -9.54
C HIS A 48 -7.09 -13.98 -8.19
N TRP A 49 -6.50 -14.79 -7.33
CA TRP A 49 -6.09 -14.40 -5.97
C TRP A 49 -5.07 -13.25 -5.91
N PHE A 50 -4.19 -13.08 -6.91
CA PHE A 50 -3.29 -11.91 -6.98
C PHE A 50 -4.01 -10.61 -7.35
N ASP A 51 -5.25 -10.67 -7.82
CA ASP A 51 -6.07 -9.49 -8.11
C ASP A 51 -6.89 -9.03 -6.90
N GLY A 52 -6.67 -9.65 -5.73
CA GLY A 52 -7.30 -9.23 -4.49
C GLY A 52 -6.92 -7.80 -4.09
N PHE A 53 -7.75 -7.19 -3.27
CA PHE A 53 -7.61 -5.82 -2.78
C PHE A 53 -6.41 -5.68 -1.84
N ALA A 54 -5.54 -4.70 -2.14
CA ALA A 54 -4.31 -4.37 -1.41
C ALA A 54 -4.57 -3.99 0.05
N HIS A 55 -3.93 -4.72 0.95
CA HIS A 55 -4.04 -4.56 2.40
C HIS A 55 -2.64 -4.36 3.02
N LEU A 56 -2.55 -3.45 3.97
CA LEU A 56 -1.35 -3.21 4.78
C LEU A 56 -1.55 -3.76 6.18
N TYR A 57 -0.76 -4.76 6.53
CA TYR A 57 -0.71 -5.40 7.84
C TYR A 57 0.43 -4.80 8.65
N ARG A 58 0.14 -4.36 9.87
CA ARG A 58 1.12 -3.78 10.79
C ARG A 58 1.17 -4.59 12.07
N PHE A 59 2.37 -5.03 12.44
CA PHE A 59 2.68 -5.62 13.73
C PHE A 59 3.68 -4.73 14.44
N GLU A 60 3.26 -4.14 15.55
CA GLU A 60 4.09 -3.26 16.37
C GLU A 60 4.50 -4.01 17.64
N LEU A 61 5.80 -4.20 17.80
CA LEU A 61 6.42 -4.87 18.93
C LEU A 61 6.91 -3.80 19.90
N VAL A 62 6.20 -3.67 21.02
CA VAL A 62 6.51 -2.66 22.04
C VAL A 62 7.16 -3.37 23.23
N PRO A 63 8.36 -2.94 23.67
CA PRO A 63 9.03 -3.56 24.79
C PRO A 63 8.26 -3.32 26.10
N THR A 64 8.31 -4.28 27.00
CA THR A 64 7.82 -4.20 28.38
C THR A 64 8.99 -4.21 29.36
N ASP A 65 8.75 -3.75 30.59
CA ASP A 65 9.79 -3.67 31.63
C ASP A 65 10.39 -5.05 31.98
N ASP A 66 9.64 -6.13 31.72
CA ASP A 66 10.06 -7.52 31.94
C ASP A 66 11.04 -8.07 30.87
N GLY A 67 11.51 -7.23 29.94
CA GLY A 67 12.43 -7.62 28.86
C GLY A 67 11.77 -8.38 27.70
N ASN A 68 10.44 -8.43 27.67
CA ASN A 68 9.63 -9.03 26.60
C ASN A 68 9.00 -7.94 25.72
N CYS A 69 8.28 -8.34 24.66
CA CYS A 69 7.48 -7.43 23.83
C CYS A 69 5.99 -7.78 23.87
N LYS A 70 5.14 -6.76 23.99
CA LYS A 70 3.72 -6.85 23.61
C LYS A 70 3.59 -6.61 22.11
N VAL A 71 2.63 -7.30 21.47
CA VAL A 71 2.38 -7.18 20.03
C VAL A 71 1.04 -6.49 19.81
N LEU A 72 1.05 -5.38 19.08
CA LEU A 72 -0.14 -4.70 18.60
C LEU A 72 -0.30 -4.97 17.10
N TYR A 73 -1.52 -5.24 16.68
CA TYR A 73 -1.87 -5.50 15.29
C TYR A 73 -2.84 -4.44 14.77
N SER A 74 -2.58 -3.93 13.58
CA SER A 74 -3.55 -3.14 12.83
C SER A 74 -3.51 -3.49 11.34
N LEU A 75 -4.65 -3.27 10.68
CA LEU A 75 -4.87 -3.58 9.28
C LEU A 75 -5.56 -2.40 8.62
N ARG A 76 -4.95 -1.88 7.55
CA ARG A 76 -5.47 -0.73 6.79
C ARG A 76 -5.56 -1.06 5.31
N ARG A 77 -6.58 -0.50 4.65
CA ARG A 77 -6.72 -0.54 3.20
C ARG A 77 -6.36 0.82 2.62
N GLN A 78 -5.64 0.84 1.51
CA GLN A 78 -5.22 2.08 0.84
C GLN A 78 -6.10 2.45 -0.36
N ILE A 79 -7.12 1.63 -0.63
CA ILE A 79 -7.86 1.60 -1.89
C ILE A 79 -9.37 1.74 -1.68
N ASP A 80 -9.76 2.54 -0.68
CA ASP A 80 -11.17 2.75 -0.32
C ASP A 80 -12.00 3.26 -1.52
N GLN A 81 -11.45 4.20 -2.30
CA GLN A 81 -12.11 4.70 -3.52
C GLN A 81 -12.25 3.62 -4.60
N LEU A 82 -11.25 2.75 -4.75
CA LEU A 82 -11.34 1.64 -5.69
C LEU A 82 -12.42 0.64 -5.28
N ILE A 83 -12.50 0.31 -3.99
CA ILE A 83 -13.53 -0.57 -3.44
C ILE A 83 -14.91 0.03 -3.69
N GLU A 84 -15.10 1.33 -3.40
CA GLU A 84 -16.37 2.02 -3.66
C GLU A 84 -16.73 1.99 -5.16
N ARG A 85 -15.75 2.22 -6.04
CA ARG A 85 -15.95 2.13 -7.50
C ARG A 85 -16.39 0.73 -7.90
N VAL A 86 -15.68 -0.30 -7.47
CA VAL A 86 -16.00 -1.70 -7.78
C VAL A 86 -17.37 -2.09 -7.21
N GLN A 87 -17.73 -1.61 -6.03
CA GLN A 87 -19.07 -1.84 -5.45
C GLN A 87 -20.19 -1.21 -6.28
N LYS A 88 -19.94 -0.07 -6.94
CA LYS A 88 -20.90 0.61 -7.83
C LYS A 88 -20.94 0.01 -9.23
N THR A 89 -19.80 -0.33 -9.81
CA THR A 89 -19.69 -0.72 -11.23
C THR A 89 -19.63 -2.23 -11.45
N ARG A 90 -19.33 -3.02 -10.40
CA ARG A 90 -18.95 -4.44 -10.47
C ARG A 90 -17.78 -4.73 -11.43
N ARG A 91 -16.91 -3.75 -11.66
CA ARG A 91 -15.79 -3.88 -12.59
C ARG A 91 -14.52 -3.35 -11.97
N LEU A 92 -13.47 -4.16 -12.06
CA LEU A 92 -12.10 -3.76 -11.77
C LEU A 92 -11.46 -3.29 -13.08
N ASP A 93 -11.44 -1.98 -13.30
CA ASP A 93 -10.84 -1.38 -14.49
C ASP A 93 -9.33 -1.24 -14.30
N GLY A 94 -8.51 -1.50 -15.33
CA GLY A 94 -7.04 -1.40 -15.26
C GLY A 94 -6.36 -2.76 -15.25
N VAL A 95 -5.05 -2.79 -15.50
CA VAL A 95 -4.27 -4.02 -15.67
C VAL A 95 -4.29 -4.85 -14.39
N THR A 96 -4.77 -6.10 -14.50
CA THR A 96 -4.79 -7.09 -13.42
C THR A 96 -4.09 -8.35 -13.92
N PHE A 97 -3.64 -9.20 -13.01
CA PHE A 97 -2.92 -10.44 -13.32
C PHE A 97 -3.79 -11.37 -14.19
N SER A 98 -5.08 -11.47 -13.91
CA SER A 98 -6.02 -12.36 -14.60
C SER A 98 -6.98 -11.62 -15.52
N GLN A 99 -6.54 -10.49 -16.09
CA GLN A 99 -7.31 -9.90 -17.18
C GLN A 99 -7.50 -10.94 -18.28
N LYS A 100 -8.75 -11.35 -18.47
CA LYS A 100 -9.18 -12.05 -19.67
C LYS A 100 -9.00 -11.06 -20.82
N ARG A 101 -7.81 -11.09 -21.43
CA ARG A 101 -7.35 -10.14 -22.43
C ARG A 101 -8.39 -10.05 -23.53
N ASP A 102 -8.96 -8.86 -23.73
CA ASP A 102 -9.95 -8.69 -24.79
C ASP A 102 -9.23 -8.95 -26.13
N PRO A 103 -9.69 -9.93 -26.94
CA PRO A 103 -9.04 -10.27 -28.21
C PRO A 103 -8.93 -9.05 -29.14
N CYS A 104 -9.88 -8.12 -29.04
CA CYS A 104 -9.92 -6.87 -29.81
C CYS A 104 -8.77 -5.93 -29.44
N ASP A 105 -8.45 -5.82 -28.15
CA ASP A 105 -7.35 -4.97 -27.66
C ASP A 105 -5.97 -5.55 -27.97
N THR A 106 -5.87 -6.84 -28.25
CA THR A 106 -4.58 -7.49 -28.54
C THR A 106 -4.25 -7.47 -30.02
N LEU A 107 -5.27 -7.64 -30.88
CA LEU A 107 -5.12 -7.66 -32.34
C LEU A 107 -4.83 -6.27 -32.92
N PHE A 108 -5.53 -5.23 -32.45
CA PHE A 108 -5.38 -3.88 -33.00
C PHE A 108 -4.33 -3.02 -32.29
N LYS A 109 -3.78 -3.46 -31.15
CA LYS A 109 -2.74 -2.69 -30.42
C LYS A 109 -1.48 -2.46 -31.24
N LYS A 110 -1.10 -3.42 -32.10
CA LYS A 110 0.11 -3.34 -32.93
C LYS A 110 0.00 -2.32 -34.06
N ILE A 111 -1.21 -1.87 -34.39
CA ILE A 111 -1.48 -0.89 -35.47
C ILE A 111 -1.72 0.52 -34.88
N LYS A 112 -1.94 0.64 -33.57
CA LYS A 112 -2.08 1.93 -32.90
C LYS A 112 -0.70 2.58 -32.73
N THR A 113 -0.47 3.71 -33.39
CA THR A 113 0.72 4.57 -33.22
C THR A 113 0.61 5.50 -32.01
N VAL A 114 -0.57 5.60 -31.39
CA VAL A 114 -0.81 6.46 -30.23
C VAL A 114 -0.73 5.61 -28.96
N PHE A 115 0.27 5.91 -28.14
CA PHE A 115 0.38 5.39 -26.78
C PHE A 115 -0.34 6.37 -25.83
N GLU A 116 -1.48 5.95 -25.31
CA GLU A 116 -2.14 6.70 -24.25
C GLU A 116 -1.75 6.10 -22.89
N SER A 117 -1.09 6.90 -22.06
CA SER A 117 -0.73 6.50 -20.71
C SER A 117 -2.00 6.43 -19.85
N THR A 118 -2.34 5.25 -19.35
CA THR A 118 -3.41 5.07 -18.35
C THR A 118 -2.98 5.53 -16.94
N ILE A 119 -1.92 6.32 -16.84
CA ILE A 119 -1.09 6.52 -15.63
C ILE A 119 -1.65 7.56 -14.66
N PHE A 120 -2.60 8.42 -15.06
CA PHE A 120 -3.20 9.40 -14.13
C PHE A 120 -4.42 8.81 -13.42
N ARG A 121 -4.19 7.83 -12.55
CA ARG A 121 -5.16 7.44 -11.54
C ARG A 121 -4.67 7.91 -10.18
N ALA A 122 -5.56 8.49 -9.38
CA ALA A 122 -5.28 8.79 -7.99
C ALA A 122 -4.77 7.51 -7.30
N ALA A 123 -3.82 7.63 -6.37
CA ALA A 123 -3.21 6.47 -5.70
C ALA A 123 -4.27 5.54 -5.08
N GLU A 124 -5.36 6.11 -4.56
CA GLU A 124 -6.50 5.40 -3.96
C GLU A 124 -7.32 4.55 -4.95
N LEU A 125 -7.07 4.70 -6.26
CA LEU A 125 -7.68 3.91 -7.35
C LEU A 125 -6.75 2.84 -7.91
N VAL A 126 -5.53 2.71 -7.38
CA VAL A 126 -4.52 1.78 -7.86
C VAL A 126 -4.38 0.63 -6.87
N ASN A 127 -4.72 -0.59 -7.30
CA ASN A 127 -4.63 -1.79 -6.48
C ASN A 127 -3.20 -2.32 -6.39
N VAL A 128 -2.30 -1.54 -5.78
CA VAL A 128 -0.89 -1.90 -5.60
C VAL A 128 -0.54 -1.78 -4.13
N ASP A 129 0.05 -2.85 -3.61
CA ASP A 129 0.58 -2.93 -2.27
C ASP A 129 1.84 -2.06 -2.13
N VAL A 130 1.79 -1.04 -1.28
CA VAL A 130 2.95 -0.16 -0.99
C VAL A 130 3.23 -0.11 0.51
N SER A 131 4.51 -0.14 0.87
CA SER A 131 4.99 0.06 2.25
C SER A 131 5.96 1.23 2.31
N ILE A 132 5.99 1.93 3.45
CA ILE A 132 6.92 3.04 3.67
C ILE A 132 8.31 2.48 3.96
N SER A 133 9.31 2.90 3.18
CA SER A 133 10.72 2.72 3.52
C SER A 133 11.26 4.05 4.02
N ALA A 134 11.63 4.13 5.30
CA ALA A 134 12.40 5.26 5.79
C ALA A 134 13.85 5.15 5.27
N ASN A 135 14.51 6.30 5.05
CA ASN A 135 15.92 6.37 4.72
C ASN A 135 16.33 5.59 3.44
N VAL A 136 15.53 5.73 2.38
CA VAL A 136 15.91 5.19 1.06
C VAL A 136 17.20 5.87 0.61
N ALA A 137 18.24 5.10 0.31
CA ALA A 137 19.51 5.63 -0.15
C ALA A 137 19.31 6.55 -1.37
N GLY A 138 19.83 7.78 -1.29
CA GLY A 138 19.65 8.81 -2.33
C GLY A 138 18.44 9.73 -2.12
N PHE A 139 17.65 9.55 -1.07
CA PHE A 139 16.59 10.48 -0.66
C PHE A 139 16.96 11.18 0.65
N PRO A 140 16.60 12.46 0.83
CA PRO A 140 16.85 13.16 2.08
C PRO A 140 16.14 12.44 3.23
N SER A 141 16.86 12.18 4.32
CA SER A 141 16.30 11.57 5.52
C SER A 141 15.17 12.43 6.07
N PRO A 142 13.96 11.89 6.28
CA PRO A 142 12.87 12.66 6.86
C PRO A 142 13.25 13.11 8.28
N THR A 143 13.02 14.39 8.59
CA THR A 143 13.16 14.92 9.94
C THR A 143 12.17 14.18 10.84
N LEU A 144 12.67 13.41 11.80
CA LEU A 144 11.88 12.62 12.74
C LEU A 144 11.08 13.55 13.68
N SER A 145 9.93 14.06 13.23
CA SER A 145 9.03 14.83 14.10
C SER A 145 7.57 14.35 14.09
N GLU A 146 7.19 13.38 13.24
CA GLU A 146 5.83 12.83 13.24
C GLU A 146 5.79 11.34 13.60
N PRO A 147 4.85 10.92 14.46
CA PRO A 147 4.63 9.52 14.74
C PRO A 147 4.12 8.79 13.49
N LEU A 148 4.60 7.55 13.26
CA LEU A 148 4.28 6.69 12.11
C LEU A 148 2.76 6.52 11.86
N ASN A 149 1.93 6.77 12.88
CA ASN A 149 0.47 6.71 12.80
C ASN A 149 -0.13 7.79 11.86
N GLU A 150 0.48 8.97 11.76
CA GLU A 150 0.02 10.04 10.85
C GLU A 150 0.51 9.81 9.41
N ALA A 151 1.72 9.28 9.24
CA ALA A 151 2.28 8.94 7.93
C ALA A 151 1.45 7.91 7.14
N LEU A 152 0.78 6.98 7.83
CA LEU A 152 -0.13 6.01 7.22
C LEU A 152 -1.49 6.62 6.83
N THR A 153 -1.81 7.79 7.36
CA THR A 153 -3.05 8.55 7.09
C THR A 153 -2.82 9.62 6.00
N GLY A 154 -1.55 10.00 5.78
CA GLY A 154 -1.14 11.17 4.99
C GLY A 154 -0.54 10.90 3.61
N ILE A 155 -0.78 9.75 2.95
CA ILE A 155 -0.35 9.56 1.55
C ILE A 155 -1.26 10.35 0.59
N ARG A 156 -1.27 11.69 0.73
CA ARG A 156 -1.68 12.58 -0.35
C ARG A 156 -0.46 12.76 -1.24
N GLY A 157 -0.57 12.30 -2.50
CA GLY A 157 0.50 12.35 -3.47
C GLY A 157 1.16 13.71 -3.51
N THR A 158 2.44 13.78 -3.11
CA THR A 158 3.24 14.98 -3.24
C THR A 158 3.46 15.27 -4.72
N SER A 159 3.14 16.50 -5.12
CA SER A 159 3.27 17.07 -6.46
C SER A 159 4.69 16.90 -7.04
N PRO A 160 4.86 16.91 -8.38
CA PRO A 160 6.17 16.68 -8.99
C PRO A 160 7.09 17.88 -8.77
N CYS A 161 8.18 17.67 -8.04
CA CYS A 161 9.24 18.66 -7.87
C CYS A 161 9.96 18.94 -9.20
N HIS A 162 9.99 20.22 -9.56
CA HIS A 162 10.78 20.77 -10.64
C HIS A 162 12.28 20.55 -10.36
N SER A 163 12.99 19.93 -11.30
CA SER A 163 14.44 19.75 -11.24
C SER A 163 15.15 21.07 -11.58
N SER A 164 15.69 21.76 -10.59
CA SER A 164 16.74 22.76 -10.79
C SER A 164 18.06 22.24 -10.22
N LEU A 165 18.89 21.74 -11.13
CA LEU A 165 20.33 21.57 -10.95
C LEU A 165 20.96 22.92 -10.62
N LEU A 166 21.80 22.97 -9.58
CA LEU A 166 23.10 23.67 -9.51
C LEU A 166 23.51 23.86 -8.04
N THR A 167 24.63 23.27 -7.64
CA THR A 167 25.43 23.79 -6.51
C THR A 167 26.90 23.61 -6.86
N PRO A 168 27.72 24.68 -6.85
CA PRO A 168 29.15 24.55 -7.05
C PRO A 168 29.83 24.11 -5.74
N HIS A 169 30.88 23.30 -5.89
CA HIS A 169 31.83 22.94 -4.85
C HIS A 169 32.35 24.18 -4.08
N ARG A 170 32.45 24.08 -2.76
CA ARG A 170 33.40 24.89 -1.99
C ARG A 170 34.16 24.03 -0.98
N ALA A 171 35.47 24.11 -1.14
CA ALA A 171 36.49 23.37 -0.42
C ALA A 171 36.52 23.69 1.08
N ALA A 172 36.89 22.68 1.86
CA ALA A 172 37.36 22.81 3.22
C ALA A 172 38.66 23.64 3.24
N GLN A 173 38.76 24.57 4.19
CA GLN A 173 40.04 25.08 4.68
C GLN A 173 40.12 24.78 6.18
N VAL A 174 41.35 24.43 6.55
CA VAL A 174 41.89 24.00 7.84
C VAL A 174 41.66 25.02 8.94
#